data_AF-A0A3S8U5G8-F1
#
_entry.id   AF-A0A3S8U5G8-F1
#
_cell.length_a   1.000
_cell.length_b   1.000
_cell.length_c   1.000
_cell.angle_alpha   90.00
_cell.angle_beta   90.00
_cell.angle_gamma   90.00
#
_symmetry.space_group_name_H-M   'P 1'
#
loop_
_entity.id
_entity.type
_entity.pdbx_description
1 polymer ?
#
loop_
_entity_poly.entity_id
_entity_poly.type
_entity_poly.pdbx_seq_one_letter_code
_entity_poly.pdbx_strand_id
1 'polypeptide(L)'
;MTRLIRIDWPDNGSPDLPPPLSLPECEGRLRALRASAAAQGYDVIVVYGDREHAANLQWLTGFDPRFEEAVLVVTPGDALLLAGNECLAYTAISPLVQAGVVRVGHCSSLSLPSQPRGGGGWWNGWPTCWRWMTGSGRSAGSGSGLMRWTIRPQRWTSRCSLLTPCASWRRGSRTRPT
;
A
#
# COMPACT_ATOMS: atom_id res chain seq x y z
N MET A 1 29.96 -31.23 -27.34
CA MET A 1 30.10 -31.81 -25.98
C MET A 1 30.09 -30.67 -24.97
N THR A 2 29.09 -30.61 -24.11
CA THR A 2 28.99 -29.61 -23.04
C THR A 2 29.69 -30.15 -21.80
N ARG A 3 30.60 -29.37 -21.19
CA ARG A 3 31.24 -29.74 -19.91
C ARG A 3 31.11 -28.59 -18.92
N LEU A 4 30.89 -28.93 -17.66
CA LEU A 4 31.06 -27.99 -16.55
C LEU A 4 32.55 -27.70 -16.35
N ILE A 5 32.87 -26.44 -16.08
CA ILE A 5 34.19 -26.02 -15.63
C ILE A 5 34.03 -25.30 -14.30
N ARG A 6 35.03 -25.43 -13.43
CA ARG A 6 35.12 -24.64 -12.21
C ARG A 6 35.82 -23.34 -12.54
N ILE A 7 35.20 -22.22 -12.18
CA ILE A 7 35.80 -20.89 -12.25
C ILE A 7 35.77 -20.29 -10.84
N ASP A 8 36.71 -19.39 -10.55
CA ASP A 8 36.62 -18.54 -9.39
C ASP A 8 35.49 -17.53 -9.56
N TRP A 9 34.96 -17.03 -8.44
CA TRP A 9 33.92 -16.00 -8.47
C TRP A 9 34.47 -14.72 -9.09
N PRO A 10 33.81 -14.11 -10.08
CA PRO A 10 34.28 -12.85 -10.66
C PRO A 10 34.24 -11.74 -9.61
N ASP A 11 35.33 -10.97 -9.52
CA ASP A 11 35.32 -9.73 -8.75
C ASP A 11 34.50 -8.68 -9.53
N ASN A 12 33.33 -8.33 -8.99
CA ASN A 12 32.42 -7.34 -9.57
C ASN A 12 32.57 -5.96 -8.92
N GLY A 13 33.57 -5.77 -8.05
CA GLY A 13 33.71 -4.58 -7.22
C GLY A 13 32.61 -4.43 -6.16
N SER A 14 32.64 -3.30 -5.45
CA SER A 14 31.60 -2.89 -4.49
C SER A 14 30.98 -1.58 -4.95
N PRO A 15 29.66 -1.52 -5.23
CA PRO A 15 29.03 -0.26 -5.60
C PRO A 15 28.90 0.66 -4.40
N ASP A 16 28.94 1.97 -4.64
CA ASP A 16 28.55 2.96 -3.64
C ASP A 16 27.08 2.77 -3.28
N LEU A 17 26.78 2.73 -1.98
CA LEU A 17 25.41 2.59 -1.51
C LEU A 17 24.70 3.95 -1.50
N PRO A 18 23.45 4.04 -1.97
CA PRO A 18 22.67 5.26 -1.84
C PRO A 18 22.42 5.56 -0.35
N PRO A 19 22.21 6.85 0.01
CA PRO A 19 21.85 7.20 1.37
C PRO A 19 20.55 6.49 1.79
N PRO A 20 20.42 6.10 3.08
CA PRO A 20 19.23 5.43 3.57
C PRO A 20 18.02 6.35 3.49
N LEU A 21 16.86 5.76 3.21
CA LEU A 21 15.59 6.48 3.19
C LEU A 21 15.29 7.07 4.57
N SER A 22 15.11 8.39 4.64
CA SER A 22 14.93 9.09 5.90
C SER A 22 13.45 9.23 6.30
N LEU A 23 13.18 9.27 7.61
CA LEU A 23 11.83 9.54 8.14
C LEU A 23 11.24 10.86 7.60
N PRO A 24 11.94 12.01 7.64
CA PRO A 24 11.39 13.28 7.16
C PRO A 24 11.00 13.24 5.67
N GLU A 25 11.74 12.48 4.86
CA GLU A 25 11.43 12.28 3.45
C GLU A 25 10.12 11.48 3.27
N CYS A 26 9.96 10.36 3.98
CA CYS A 26 8.73 9.59 3.96
C CYS A 26 7.52 10.41 4.44
N GLU A 27 7.67 11.18 5.51
CA GLU A 27 6.59 12.06 5.99
C GLU A 27 6.24 13.14 4.97
N GLY A 28 7.24 13.70 4.28
CA GLY A 28 7.03 14.65 3.18
C GLY A 28 6.20 14.04 2.05
N ARG A 29 6.53 12.80 1.64
CA ARG A 29 5.78 12.05 0.62
C ARG A 29 4.33 11.79 1.07
N LEU A 30 4.13 11.38 2.32
CA LEU A 30 2.80 11.15 2.89
C LEU A 30 1.96 12.44 2.95
N ARG A 31 2.56 13.57 3.36
CA ARG A 31 1.90 14.88 3.35
C ARG A 31 1.50 15.30 1.93
N ALA A 32 2.39 15.12 0.96
CA ALA A 32 2.10 15.43 -0.44
C ALA A 32 0.96 14.56 -1.00
N LEU A 33 0.93 13.27 -0.67
CA LEU A 33 -0.17 12.37 -1.03
C LEU A 33 -1.51 12.86 -0.47
N ARG A 34 -1.56 13.20 0.84
CA ARG A 34 -2.76 13.72 1.49
C ARG A 34 -3.23 15.05 0.90
N ALA A 35 -2.32 15.97 0.62
CA ALA A 35 -2.64 17.25 0.00
C ALA A 35 -3.26 17.05 -1.40
N SER A 36 -2.69 16.15 -2.20
CA SER A 36 -3.23 15.79 -3.51
C SER A 36 -4.62 15.13 -3.42
N ALA A 37 -4.81 14.25 -2.44
CA ALA A 37 -6.10 13.61 -2.16
C ALA A 37 -7.17 14.65 -1.83
N ALA A 38 -6.86 15.58 -0.92
CA ALA A 38 -7.77 16.64 -0.49
C ALA A 38 -8.13 17.59 -1.66
N ALA A 39 -7.16 17.98 -2.48
CA ALA A 39 -7.39 18.82 -3.66
C ALA A 39 -8.34 18.18 -4.69
N GLN A 40 -8.43 16.84 -4.71
CA GLN A 40 -9.30 16.08 -5.60
C GLN A 40 -10.59 15.59 -4.91
N GLY A 41 -10.80 15.94 -3.64
CA GLY A 41 -11.98 15.54 -2.87
C GLY A 41 -12.01 14.07 -2.45
N TYR A 42 -10.84 13.43 -2.25
CA TYR A 42 -10.75 12.05 -1.76
C TYR A 42 -10.49 11.99 -0.26
N ASP A 43 -11.38 11.29 0.45
CA ASP A 43 -11.27 11.07 1.90
C ASP A 43 -10.38 9.87 2.28
N VAL A 44 -10.15 8.95 1.34
CA VAL A 44 -9.37 7.73 1.57
C VAL A 44 -8.57 7.39 0.32
N ILE A 45 -7.27 7.12 0.50
CA ILE A 45 -6.42 6.53 -0.53
C ILE A 45 -6.07 5.11 -0.11
N VAL A 46 -6.20 4.18 -1.05
CA VAL A 46 -5.78 2.78 -0.88
C VAL A 46 -4.66 2.52 -1.88
N VAL A 47 -3.47 2.22 -1.36
CA VAL A 47 -2.31 1.85 -2.15
C VAL A 47 -2.11 0.36 -2.00
N TYR A 48 -2.22 -0.35 -3.11
CA TYR A 48 -1.99 -1.78 -3.18
C TYR A 48 -0.58 -2.04 -3.72
N GLY A 49 0.12 -3.00 -3.11
CA GLY A 49 1.40 -3.51 -3.60
C GLY A 49 1.35 -5.01 -3.76
N ASP A 50 1.55 -5.47 -4.98
CA ASP A 50 1.93 -6.83 -5.37
C ASP A 50 3.30 -6.77 -6.06
N ARG A 51 3.73 -7.86 -6.71
CA ARG A 51 4.97 -7.92 -7.50
C ARG A 51 5.10 -6.74 -8.49
N GLU A 52 4.00 -6.30 -9.10
CA GLU A 52 3.99 -5.27 -10.12
C GLU A 52 3.90 -3.84 -9.54
N HIS A 53 3.37 -3.68 -8.33
CA HIS A 53 3.04 -2.38 -7.73
C HIS A 53 3.73 -2.11 -6.39
N ALA A 54 4.61 -3.00 -5.92
CA ALA A 54 5.38 -2.86 -4.68
C ALA A 54 6.11 -1.51 -4.55
N ALA A 55 6.57 -0.97 -5.68
CA ALA A 55 7.28 0.31 -5.75
C ALA A 55 6.47 1.49 -5.14
N ASN A 56 5.14 1.44 -5.18
CA ASN A 56 4.30 2.49 -4.58
C ASN A 56 4.43 2.50 -3.05
N LEU A 57 4.37 1.31 -2.45
CA LEU A 57 4.50 1.13 -1.01
C LEU A 57 5.93 1.45 -0.57
N GLN A 58 6.92 0.99 -1.34
CA GLN A 58 8.33 1.25 -1.07
C GLN A 58 8.66 2.74 -1.17
N TRP A 59 8.13 3.45 -2.17
CA TRP A 59 8.32 4.89 -2.29
C TRP A 59 7.63 5.65 -1.15
N LEU A 60 6.42 5.29 -0.74
CA LEU A 60 5.73 6.01 0.34
C LEU A 60 6.34 5.72 1.72
N THR A 61 6.70 4.47 1.97
CA THR A 61 6.93 3.97 3.33
C THR A 61 8.29 3.34 3.54
N GLY A 62 9.04 2.98 2.49
CA GLY A 62 10.25 2.17 2.60
C GLY A 62 10.00 0.67 2.82
N PHE A 63 8.75 0.26 3.06
CA PHE A 63 8.37 -1.14 3.15
C PHE A 63 8.21 -1.76 1.75
N ASP A 64 8.79 -2.93 1.57
CA ASP A 64 8.72 -3.74 0.35
C ASP A 64 7.97 -5.06 0.64
N PRO A 65 6.79 -5.29 0.03
CA PRO A 65 6.06 -6.55 0.18
C PRO A 65 6.68 -7.73 -0.58
N ARG A 66 7.85 -7.56 -1.22
CA ARG A 66 8.56 -8.61 -1.97
C ARG A 66 7.67 -9.26 -3.04
N PHE A 67 7.36 -10.55 -2.90
CA PHE A 67 6.57 -11.31 -3.86
C PHE A 67 5.11 -11.48 -3.44
N GLU A 68 4.76 -10.99 -2.25
CA GLU A 68 3.46 -11.09 -1.62
C GLU A 68 2.61 -9.84 -1.87
N GLU A 69 1.49 -9.73 -1.16
CA GLU A 69 0.55 -8.62 -1.28
C GLU A 69 0.52 -7.78 0.01
N ALA A 70 0.37 -6.46 -0.15
CA ALA A 70 0.18 -5.54 0.96
C ALA A 70 -0.74 -4.37 0.57
N VAL A 71 -1.39 -3.78 1.56
CA VAL A 71 -2.28 -2.63 1.36
C VAL A 71 -1.95 -1.54 2.37
N LEU A 72 -1.65 -0.34 1.89
CA LEU A 72 -1.63 0.86 2.71
C LEU A 72 -2.94 1.63 2.52
N VAL A 73 -3.64 1.90 3.61
CA VAL A 73 -4.81 2.80 3.63
C VAL A 73 -4.40 4.11 4.29
N VAL A 74 -4.64 5.23 3.60
CA VAL A 74 -4.32 6.57 4.08
C VAL A 74 -5.60 7.39 4.16
N THR A 75 -5.82 8.03 5.30
CA THR A 75 -6.86 9.03 5.52
C THR A 75 -6.21 10.38 5.81
N PRO A 76 -6.98 11.49 5.92
CA PRO A 76 -6.42 12.79 6.28
C PRO A 76 -5.64 12.78 7.60
N GLY A 77 -6.09 11.98 8.58
CA GLY A 77 -5.53 11.95 9.93
C GLY A 77 -4.76 10.70 10.32
N ASP A 78 -4.89 9.59 9.60
CA ASP A 78 -4.33 8.29 9.99
C ASP A 78 -3.81 7.50 8.78
N ALA A 79 -3.03 6.45 9.02
CA ALA A 79 -2.57 5.51 8.01
C ALA A 79 -2.38 4.09 8.59
N LEU A 80 -2.80 3.08 7.82
CA LEU A 80 -2.75 1.66 8.20
C LEU A 80 -2.11 0.84 7.08
N LEU A 81 -0.98 0.20 7.37
CA LEU A 81 -0.32 -0.78 6.53
C LEU A 81 -0.78 -2.19 6.92
N LEU A 82 -1.46 -2.86 6.01
CA LEU A 82 -1.92 -4.24 6.12
C LEU A 82 -0.94 -5.16 5.38
N ALA A 83 -0.49 -6.19 6.07
CA ALA A 83 0.41 -7.20 5.52
C ALA A 83 -0.04 -8.63 5.90
N GLY A 84 0.31 -9.60 5.06
CA GLY A 84 0.23 -11.03 5.38
C GLY A 84 1.36 -11.49 6.33
N ASN A 85 1.28 -12.74 6.78
CA ASN A 85 2.23 -13.35 7.71
C ASN A 85 3.70 -13.15 7.28
N GLU A 86 3.98 -13.35 5.99
CA GLU A 86 5.33 -13.30 5.42
C GLU A 86 5.93 -11.90 5.46
N CYS A 87 5.08 -10.88 5.37
CA CYS A 87 5.50 -9.49 5.27
C CYS A 87 5.42 -8.73 6.61
N LEU A 88 4.72 -9.26 7.62
CA LEU A 88 4.50 -8.56 8.90
C LEU A 88 5.80 -8.10 9.56
N ALA A 89 6.80 -8.98 9.65
CA ALA A 89 8.09 -8.64 10.25
C ALA A 89 8.84 -7.54 9.48
N TYR A 90 8.67 -7.50 8.15
CA TYR A 90 9.32 -6.51 7.28
C TYR A 90 8.71 -5.11 7.41
N THR A 91 7.47 -4.99 7.92
CA THR A 91 6.85 -3.67 8.14
C THR A 91 7.69 -2.78 9.07
N ALA A 92 8.48 -3.38 9.98
CA ALA A 92 9.36 -2.66 10.88
C ALA A 92 10.56 -1.99 10.19
N ILE A 93 10.83 -2.27 8.90
CA ILE A 93 11.85 -1.56 8.11
C ILE A 93 11.39 -0.14 7.75
N SER A 94 10.07 0.09 7.66
CA SER A 94 9.51 1.38 7.31
C SER A 94 9.80 2.43 8.39
N PRO A 95 10.44 3.57 8.05
CA PRO A 95 10.64 4.66 8.99
C PRO A 95 9.31 5.17 9.57
N LEU A 96 8.23 5.19 8.77
CA LEU A 96 6.91 5.63 9.22
C LEU A 96 6.30 4.68 10.25
N VAL A 97 6.54 3.38 10.13
CA VAL A 97 6.07 2.39 11.10
C VAL A 97 6.88 2.51 12.39
N GLN A 98 8.21 2.61 12.30
CA GLN A 98 9.09 2.80 13.46
C GLN A 98 8.74 4.06 14.26
N ALA A 99 8.40 5.15 13.57
CA ALA A 99 7.99 6.41 14.19
C ALA A 99 6.54 6.42 14.71
N GLY A 100 5.77 5.34 14.49
CA GLY A 100 4.36 5.27 14.89
C GLY A 100 3.40 6.13 14.05
N VAL A 101 3.87 6.67 12.91
CA VAL A 101 3.06 7.47 11.97
C VAL A 101 2.12 6.59 11.15
N VAL A 102 2.56 5.36 10.83
CA VAL A 102 1.76 4.35 10.14
C VAL A 102 1.57 3.16 11.06
N ARG A 103 0.31 2.80 11.30
CA ARG A 103 -0.04 1.61 12.08
C ARG A 103 0.11 0.36 11.22
N VAL A 104 0.39 -0.77 11.85
CA VAL A 104 0.44 -2.07 11.18
C VAL A 104 -0.77 -2.91 11.58
N GLY A 105 -1.37 -3.57 10.60
CA GLY A 105 -2.40 -4.57 10.81
C GLY A 105 -2.08 -5.87 10.07
N HIS A 106 -2.51 -6.99 10.64
CA HIS A 106 -2.41 -8.28 9.99
C HIS A 106 -3.66 -8.56 9.14
N CYS A 107 -3.45 -9.04 7.92
CA CYS A 107 -4.50 -9.55 7.05
C CYS A 107 -4.09 -10.90 6.46
N SER A 108 -4.65 -12.00 6.99
CA SER A 108 -4.34 -13.36 6.53
C SER A 108 -4.68 -13.60 5.06
N SER A 109 -5.59 -12.81 4.48
CA SER A 109 -5.94 -12.90 3.05
C SER A 109 -4.78 -12.46 2.14
N LEU A 110 -3.85 -11.65 2.64
CA LEU A 110 -2.65 -11.18 1.92
C LEU A 110 -1.43 -12.12 2.14
N SER A 111 -1.62 -13.23 2.86
CA SER A 111 -0.57 -14.24 3.05
C SER A 111 -0.53 -15.22 1.89
N LEU A 112 0.59 -15.94 1.75
CA LEU A 112 0.78 -16.91 0.68
C LEU A 112 -0.34 -17.96 0.60
N PRO A 113 -0.58 -18.54 -0.59
CA PRO A 113 -1.45 -19.71 -0.73
C PRO A 113 -1.03 -20.81 0.25
N SER A 114 -2.01 -21.51 0.82
CA SER A 114 -1.81 -22.59 1.82
C SER A 114 -1.48 -22.14 3.24
N GLN A 115 -1.36 -20.85 3.52
CA GLN A 115 -1.34 -20.35 4.90
C GLN A 115 -2.72 -20.48 5.56
N PRO A 116 -2.79 -20.75 6.88
CA PRO A 116 -4.05 -20.72 7.61
C PRO A 116 -4.71 -19.34 7.51
N ARG A 117 -5.80 -19.27 6.77
CA ARG A 117 -6.75 -18.17 6.87
C ARG A 117 -7.64 -18.54 8.05
N GLY A 118 -7.47 -17.88 9.20
CA GLY A 118 -8.31 -18.14 10.38
C GLY A 118 -9.77 -18.32 9.95
N GLY A 119 -10.49 -19.30 10.48
CA GLY A 119 -11.68 -19.91 9.88
C GLY A 119 -12.92 -19.02 9.67
N GLY A 120 -12.84 -18.00 8.82
CA GLY A 120 -13.91 -17.07 8.51
C GLY A 120 -13.74 -16.44 7.13
N GLY A 121 -13.57 -17.26 6.09
CA GLY A 121 -13.60 -16.82 4.70
C GLY A 121 -12.62 -15.69 4.35
N TRP A 122 -12.81 -15.12 3.17
CA TRP A 122 -11.95 -14.08 2.56
C TRP A 122 -11.93 -12.75 3.34
N TRP A 123 -12.71 -12.66 4.42
CA TRP A 123 -13.18 -11.44 5.06
C TRP A 123 -12.61 -11.21 6.46
N ASN A 124 -11.53 -11.86 6.91
CA ASN A 124 -11.09 -11.67 8.31
C ASN A 124 -10.19 -10.44 8.55
N GLY A 125 -9.54 -9.89 7.52
CA GLY A 125 -8.79 -8.62 7.63
C GLY A 125 -9.61 -7.37 7.30
N TRP A 126 -10.65 -7.53 6.46
CA TRP A 126 -11.49 -6.42 5.99
C TRP A 126 -12.35 -5.76 7.07
N PRO A 127 -12.92 -6.46 8.07
CA PRO A 127 -13.60 -5.88 9.22
C PRO A 127 -12.66 -5.03 10.06
N THR A 128 -11.37 -5.40 10.18
CA THR A 128 -10.35 -4.59 10.86
C THR A 128 -10.08 -3.31 10.08
N CYS A 129 -9.89 -3.41 8.77
CA CYS A 129 -9.73 -2.27 7.86
C CYS A 129 -10.95 -1.35 7.86
N TRP A 130 -12.16 -1.92 7.78
CA TRP A 130 -13.44 -1.22 7.84
C TRP A 130 -13.67 -0.56 9.20
N ARG A 131 -13.45 -1.29 10.31
CA ARG A 131 -13.60 -0.78 11.68
C ARG A 131 -12.61 0.33 11.97
N TRP A 132 -11.37 0.21 11.48
CA TRP A 132 -10.38 1.28 11.53
C TRP A 132 -10.84 2.49 10.70
N MET A 133 -11.31 2.28 9.48
CA MET A 133 -11.87 3.34 8.64
C MET A 133 -13.13 4.00 9.24
N THR A 134 -13.97 3.28 9.99
CA THR A 134 -15.15 3.86 10.69
C THR A 134 -14.77 4.55 11.99
N GLY A 135 -13.76 4.04 12.71
CA GLY A 135 -13.33 4.53 14.01
C GLY A 135 -12.42 5.74 13.96
N SER A 136 -11.82 6.04 12.80
CA SER A 136 -10.98 7.22 12.56
C SER A 136 -11.78 8.53 12.35
N GLY A 137 -13.07 8.55 12.71
CA GLY A 137 -13.87 9.79 12.81
C GLY A 137 -14.54 10.23 11.50
N ARG A 138 -15.38 9.37 10.90
CA ARG A 138 -16.26 9.80 9.81
C ARG A 138 -17.43 10.64 10.33
N SER A 139 -17.65 11.82 9.73
CA SER A 139 -18.93 12.52 9.77
C SER A 139 -19.90 11.94 8.74
N ALA A 140 -21.18 11.81 9.12
CA ALA A 140 -22.24 11.29 8.27
C ALA A 140 -22.40 12.17 7.01
N GLY A 141 -22.06 11.65 5.84
CA GLY A 141 -22.13 12.35 4.55
C GLY A 141 -20.94 12.15 3.60
N SER A 142 -19.85 11.54 4.09
CA SER A 142 -18.60 11.38 3.35
C SER A 142 -18.71 10.38 2.19
N GLY A 143 -18.33 10.80 0.98
CA GLY A 143 -18.34 9.98 -0.23
C GLY A 143 -17.18 8.99 -0.24
N SER A 144 -17.46 7.69 -0.35
CA SER A 144 -16.41 6.68 -0.51
C SER A 144 -15.94 6.62 -1.97
N GLY A 145 -14.77 7.19 -2.25
CA GLY A 145 -14.03 6.96 -3.50
C GLY A 145 -12.97 5.87 -3.32
N LEU A 146 -12.99 4.84 -4.16
CA LEU A 146 -11.87 3.90 -4.29
C LEU A 146 -10.96 4.43 -5.40
N MET A 147 -9.84 5.02 -5.04
CA MET A 147 -8.83 5.39 -6.03
C MET A 147 -7.84 4.24 -6.19
N ARG A 148 -7.93 3.51 -7.30
CA ARG A 148 -6.87 2.57 -7.72
C ARG A 148 -5.73 3.41 -8.28
N TRP A 149 -4.68 3.62 -7.50
CA TRP A 149 -3.46 4.26 -7.98
C TRP A 149 -2.55 3.19 -8.61
N THR A 150 -2.42 3.21 -9.93
CA THR A 150 -1.44 2.41 -10.66
C THR A 150 -0.40 3.38 -11.21
N ILE A 151 0.82 3.37 -10.66
CA ILE A 151 1.97 3.92 -11.39
C ILE A 151 2.11 3.10 -12.66
N ARG A 152 1.77 3.69 -13.81
CA ARG A 152 2.28 3.20 -15.08
C ARG A 152 3.70 3.76 -15.24
N PRO A 153 4.72 2.94 -15.51
CA PRO A 153 6.06 3.44 -15.74
C PRO A 153 6.10 4.01 -17.16
N GLN A 154 5.72 5.28 -17.35
CA GLN A 154 6.02 5.99 -18.60
C GLN A 154 6.45 7.44 -18.33
N ARG A 155 7.77 7.61 -18.42
CA ARG A 155 8.53 8.84 -18.70
C ARG A 155 8.31 10.04 -17.78
N TRP A 156 9.37 10.33 -17.03
CA TRP A 156 9.78 11.65 -16.58
C TRP A 156 9.78 12.65 -17.76
N THR A 157 8.66 13.32 -18.01
CA THR A 157 8.62 14.59 -18.75
C THR A 157 7.43 15.42 -18.28
N SER A 158 7.67 16.72 -18.18
CA SER A 158 6.87 17.76 -17.56
C SER A 158 5.51 17.96 -18.22
N ARG A 159 4.50 17.18 -17.81
CA ARG A 159 3.04 17.46 -17.80
C ARG A 159 2.31 16.11 -17.77
N CYS A 160 1.67 15.79 -16.66
CA CYS A 160 0.81 14.61 -16.54
C CYS A 160 -0.57 15.04 -16.03
N SER A 161 -1.45 15.39 -16.96
CA SER A 161 -2.89 15.20 -16.82
C SER A 161 -3.23 13.85 -17.44
N LEU A 162 -4.01 13.01 -16.77
CA LEU A 162 -4.96 12.02 -17.32
C LEU A 162 -5.45 11.09 -16.19
N LEU A 163 -6.64 11.37 -15.68
CA LEU A 163 -7.43 10.48 -14.81
C LEU A 163 -8.63 10.01 -15.62
N THR A 164 -8.69 8.71 -15.94
CA THR A 164 -9.89 8.09 -16.50
C THR A 164 -10.64 7.39 -15.36
N PRO A 165 -11.94 7.68 -15.14
CA PRO A 165 -12.69 7.06 -14.07
C PRO A 165 -13.05 5.62 -14.46
N CYS A 166 -12.59 4.63 -13.71
CA CYS A 166 -13.12 3.27 -13.78
C CYS A 166 -13.87 2.97 -12.47
N ALA A 167 -15.19 2.73 -12.60
CA ALA A 167 -16.15 2.28 -11.60
C ALA A 167 -16.37 3.20 -10.37
N SER A 168 -17.32 4.14 -10.49
CA SER A 168 -18.00 4.74 -9.33
C SER A 168 -19.02 3.74 -8.76
N TRP A 169 -18.86 3.31 -7.52
CA TRP A 169 -19.88 2.54 -6.80
C TRP A 169 -20.79 3.51 -6.03
N ARG A 170 -21.95 3.87 -6.61
CA ARG A 170 -23.02 4.55 -5.86
C ARG A 170 -23.91 3.51 -5.19
N ARG A 171 -24.10 3.65 -3.88
CA ARG A 171 -25.03 2.82 -3.10
C ARG A 171 -26.46 3.13 -3.58
N GLY A 172 -27.09 2.18 -4.27
CA GLY A 172 -28.53 2.25 -4.57
C GLY A 172 -29.32 2.18 -3.27
N SER A 173 -30.12 3.21 -2.99
CA SER A 173 -31.07 3.22 -1.88
C SER A 173 -32.14 2.16 -2.10
N ARG A 174 -32.05 1.01 -1.42
CA ARG A 174 -33.19 0.11 -1.27
C ARG A 174 -34.14 0.70 -0.24
N THR A 175 -35.13 1.47 -0.69
CA THR A 175 -36.35 1.69 0.08
C THR A 175 -37.21 0.43 -0.03
N ARG A 176 -37.51 -0.17 1.12
CA ARG A 176 -38.41 -1.33 1.25
C ARG A 176 -39.85 -0.84 0.99
N PRO A 177 -40.66 -1.49 0.14
CA PRO A 177 -42.07 -1.17 0.07
C PRO A 177 -42.77 -1.66 1.35
N THR A 178 -43.66 -0.83 1.86
CA THR A 178 -44.64 -1.11 2.92
C THR A 178 -45.66 -2.14 2.48
#